data_AF-A0AAU8HWT2-F1
#
_entry.id   AF-A0AAU8HWT2-F1
#
_cell.length_a   1.000
_cell.length_b   1.000
_cell.length_c   1.000
_cell.angle_alpha   90.00
_cell.angle_beta   90.00
_cell.angle_gamma   90.00
#
_symmetry.space_group_name_H-M   'P 1'
#
loop_
_entity.id
_entity.type
_entity.pdbx_description
1 polymer ?
#
loop_
_entity_poly.entity_id
_entity_poly.type
_entity_poly.pdbx_seq_one_letter_code
_entity_poly.pdbx_strand_id
1 'polypeptide(L)'
;MNRYAFKNCIRQSITSLSRNSWLAIITSGLIAISLAILGGFLLVTLNVNQFIQDVESNVEISVFLNEGVNASEVEDRISNLEGVVSNTFVSKEDGLEDFAQTMGDPSLLRDLEGENNPLPDLFRVRISDPEKVDGIARVIEGYPEVEMVDYGEELVARLMQITSRLNSIFLIFGVSIALGAVFLIVNIIRLSVVARQDEVSVMKYMGASNGYIRFPFLLEGMVLGWVGTTVAIIVLGLIYGQVASSLTQDALTLLFQPVTDMSRLLPIFVGLIVAGTLMSGFGSFISIRKYLRV
;
A
#
# COMPACT_ATOMS: atom_id res chain seq x y z
N MET A 1 25.51 -15.84 29.60
CA MET A 1 25.40 -14.54 30.31
C MET A 1 24.50 -14.75 31.53
N ASN A 2 25.00 -14.52 32.75
CA ASN A 2 24.26 -14.80 33.99
C ASN A 2 23.03 -13.85 34.12
N ARG A 3 21.92 -14.29 34.73
CA ARG A 3 20.67 -13.48 34.85
C ARG A 3 20.89 -12.10 35.48
N TYR A 4 21.83 -12.00 36.41
CA TYR A 4 22.24 -10.75 37.06
C TYR A 4 23.01 -9.80 36.12
N ALA A 5 23.86 -10.35 35.25
CA ALA A 5 24.61 -9.54 34.27
C ALA A 5 23.68 -8.95 33.20
N PHE A 6 22.66 -9.69 32.78
CA PHE A 6 21.64 -9.21 31.85
C PHE A 6 20.79 -8.08 32.44
N LYS A 7 20.32 -8.22 33.69
CA LYS A 7 19.56 -7.18 34.40
C LYS A 7 20.37 -5.90 34.60
N ASN A 8 21.66 -6.03 34.91
CA ASN A 8 22.57 -4.89 35.04
C ASN A 8 22.80 -4.20 33.69
N CYS A 9 22.97 -4.94 32.59
CA CYS A 9 23.07 -4.35 31.24
C CYS A 9 21.84 -3.52 30.87
N ILE A 10 20.62 -4.04 31.09
CA ILE A 10 19.38 -3.30 30.80
C ILE A 10 19.32 -2.01 31.62
N ARG A 11 19.58 -2.11 32.93
CA ARG A 11 19.61 -0.94 33.82
C ARG A 11 20.62 0.08 33.33
N GLN A 12 21.81 -0.37 32.95
CA GLN A 12 22.90 0.47 32.48
C GLN A 12 22.55 1.20 31.18
N SER A 13 21.93 0.53 30.20
CA SER A 13 21.43 1.14 28.96
C SER A 13 20.35 2.20 29.20
N ILE A 14 19.44 1.99 30.15
CA ILE A 14 18.42 2.99 30.48
C ILE A 14 19.04 4.19 31.20
N THR A 15 19.98 3.97 32.12
CA THR A 15 20.69 5.07 32.79
C THR A 15 21.64 5.84 31.87
N SER A 16 22.22 5.22 30.82
CA SER A 16 23.05 5.94 29.85
C SER A 16 22.20 6.89 29.01
N LEU A 17 21.04 6.42 28.56
CA LEU A 17 20.04 7.25 27.87
C LEU A 17 19.60 8.44 28.73
N SER A 18 19.34 8.22 30.02
CA SER A 18 18.85 9.30 30.91
C SER A 18 19.94 10.32 31.29
N ARG A 19 21.21 9.92 31.32
CA ARG A 19 22.32 10.86 31.59
C ARG A 19 22.66 11.71 30.38
N ASN A 20 22.37 11.22 29.17
CA ASN A 20 22.62 11.93 27.92
C ASN A 20 21.34 12.06 27.07
N SER A 21 20.26 12.46 27.73
CA SER A 21 18.90 12.51 27.15
C SER A 21 18.81 13.40 25.92
N TRP A 22 19.62 14.45 25.82
CA TRP A 22 19.58 15.35 24.68
C TRP A 22 19.98 14.67 23.37
N LEU A 23 21.11 13.95 23.38
CA LEU A 23 21.56 13.18 22.21
C LEU A 23 20.61 12.02 21.89
N ALA A 24 20.02 11.40 22.92
CA ALA A 24 19.01 10.36 22.73
C ALA A 24 17.75 10.91 22.03
N ILE A 25 17.22 12.05 22.48
CA ILE A 25 16.04 12.72 21.90
C ILE A 25 16.31 13.07 20.44
N ILE A 26 17.45 13.71 20.14
CA ILE A 26 17.82 14.06 18.75
C ILE A 26 17.91 12.81 17.88
N THR A 27 18.57 11.76 18.36
CA THR A 27 18.71 10.51 17.62
C THR A 27 17.34 9.88 17.35
N SER A 28 16.49 9.78 18.37
CA SER A 28 15.13 9.25 18.20
C SER A 28 14.26 10.11 17.27
N GLY A 29 14.42 11.43 17.31
CA GLY A 29 13.70 12.37 16.45
C GLY A 29 14.10 12.22 14.98
N LEU A 30 15.40 12.09 14.69
CA LEU A 30 15.88 11.86 13.33
C LEU A 30 15.45 10.48 12.80
N ILE A 31 15.45 9.44 13.65
CA ILE A 31 14.89 8.13 13.30
C ILE A 31 13.38 8.26 13.02
N ALA A 32 12.66 9.00 13.85
CA ALA A 32 11.23 9.24 13.68
C ALA A 32 10.93 9.91 12.34
N ILE A 33 11.67 10.96 11.97
CA ILE A 33 11.51 11.64 10.68
C ILE A 33 11.78 10.67 9.53
N SER A 34 12.86 9.90 9.60
CA SER A 34 13.22 8.95 8.53
C SER A 34 12.15 7.87 8.32
N LEU A 35 11.59 7.33 9.41
CA LEU A 35 10.54 6.32 9.34
C LEU A 35 9.17 6.92 9.03
N ALA A 36 8.91 8.16 9.41
CA ALA A 36 7.70 8.88 9.03
C ALA A 36 7.64 9.10 7.52
N ILE A 37 8.76 9.43 6.87
CA ILE A 37 8.83 9.56 5.41
C ILE A 37 8.53 8.22 4.73
N LEU A 38 9.16 7.13 5.21
CA LEU A 38 8.90 5.79 4.68
C LEU A 38 7.45 5.36 4.90
N GLY A 39 6.92 5.54 6.11
CA GLY A 39 5.55 5.19 6.44
C GLY A 39 4.51 6.01 5.67
N GLY A 40 4.74 7.31 5.51
CA GLY A 40 3.91 8.19 4.69
C GLY A 40 3.89 7.74 3.23
N PHE A 41 5.04 7.37 2.67
CA PHE A 41 5.12 6.80 1.33
C PHE A 41 4.29 5.51 1.20
N LEU A 42 4.42 4.58 2.16
CA LEU A 42 3.64 3.34 2.17
C LEU A 42 2.12 3.59 2.26
N LEU A 43 1.69 4.57 3.06
CA LEU A 43 0.29 4.98 3.14
C LEU A 43 -0.21 5.56 1.82
N VAL A 44 0.60 6.40 1.15
CA VAL A 44 0.27 6.93 -0.17
C VAL A 44 0.13 5.80 -1.19
N THR A 45 1.10 4.89 -1.28
CA THR A 45 1.04 3.73 -2.18
C THR A 45 -0.20 2.88 -1.93
N LEU A 46 -0.55 2.63 -0.65
CA LEU A 46 -1.74 1.87 -0.29
C LEU A 46 -3.04 2.55 -0.77
N ASN A 47 -3.14 3.87 -0.66
CA ASN A 47 -4.30 4.61 -1.12
C ASN A 47 -4.37 4.74 -2.65
N VAL A 48 -3.22 4.88 -3.32
CA VAL A 48 -3.18 4.89 -4.79
C VAL A 48 -3.58 3.53 -5.35
N ASN A 49 -3.14 2.42 -4.73
CA ASN A 49 -3.54 1.08 -5.14
C ASN A 49 -5.04 0.85 -4.92
N GLN A 50 -5.63 1.36 -3.83
CA GLN A 50 -7.08 1.32 -3.63
C GLN A 50 -7.80 2.06 -4.76
N PHE A 51 -7.37 3.29 -5.05
CA PHE A 51 -7.96 4.09 -6.11
C PHE A 51 -7.89 3.40 -7.48
N ILE A 52 -6.75 2.78 -7.81
CA ILE A 52 -6.60 1.99 -9.03
C ILE A 52 -7.60 0.82 -9.04
N GLN A 53 -7.73 0.07 -7.93
CA GLN A 53 -8.68 -1.03 -7.82
C GLN A 53 -10.13 -0.57 -8.00
N ASP A 54 -10.50 0.57 -7.42
CA ASP A 54 -11.84 1.14 -7.57
C ASP A 54 -12.12 1.48 -9.04
N VAL A 55 -11.17 2.11 -9.73
CA VAL A 55 -11.30 2.44 -11.16
C VAL A 55 -11.37 1.17 -12.02
N GLU A 56 -10.53 0.18 -11.77
CA GLU A 56 -10.51 -1.05 -12.54
C GLU A 56 -11.75 -1.93 -12.29
N SER A 57 -12.33 -1.91 -11.09
CA SER A 57 -13.55 -2.66 -10.76
C SER A 57 -14.83 -2.11 -11.40
N ASN A 58 -14.80 -0.88 -11.88
CA ASN A 58 -15.91 -0.24 -12.62
C ASN A 58 -15.91 -0.61 -14.11
N VAL A 59 -14.94 -1.39 -14.59
CA VAL A 59 -14.93 -1.89 -15.96
C VAL A 59 -15.97 -3.01 -16.09
N GLU A 60 -16.95 -2.79 -16.97
CA GLU A 60 -17.99 -3.76 -17.30
C GLU A 60 -17.81 -4.25 -18.73
N ILE A 61 -18.05 -5.55 -18.95
CA ILE A 61 -18.10 -6.16 -20.29
C ILE A 61 -19.54 -6.09 -20.78
N SER A 62 -19.78 -5.50 -21.94
CA SER A 62 -21.04 -5.57 -22.67
C SER A 62 -20.99 -6.75 -23.63
N VAL A 63 -21.87 -7.73 -23.41
CA VAL A 63 -22.00 -8.94 -24.24
C VAL A 63 -23.27 -8.82 -25.05
N PHE A 64 -23.16 -8.52 -26.33
CA PHE A 64 -24.30 -8.39 -27.25
C PHE A 64 -24.74 -9.76 -27.77
N LEU A 65 -26.04 -10.04 -27.73
CA LEU A 65 -26.63 -11.32 -28.11
C LEU A 65 -27.13 -11.29 -29.56
N ASN A 66 -27.08 -12.45 -30.22
CA ASN A 66 -27.74 -12.63 -31.51
C ASN A 66 -29.28 -12.52 -31.37
N GLU A 67 -29.97 -12.06 -32.41
CA GLU A 67 -31.42 -11.96 -32.42
C GLU A 67 -32.12 -13.33 -32.21
N GLY A 68 -33.14 -13.37 -31.34
CA GLY A 68 -33.96 -14.56 -31.12
C GLY A 68 -33.35 -15.63 -30.21
N VAL A 69 -32.25 -15.31 -29.52
CA VAL A 69 -31.60 -16.19 -28.55
C VAL A 69 -32.38 -16.25 -27.23
N ASN A 70 -32.37 -17.42 -26.57
CA ASN A 70 -32.88 -17.55 -25.21
C ASN A 70 -31.84 -17.04 -24.19
N ALA A 71 -32.06 -15.83 -23.68
CA ALA A 71 -31.15 -15.16 -22.74
C ALA A 71 -30.84 -15.98 -21.47
N SER A 72 -31.79 -16.78 -20.99
CA SER A 72 -31.63 -17.56 -19.75
C SER A 72 -30.52 -18.62 -19.82
N GLU A 73 -30.30 -19.23 -21.00
CA GLU A 73 -29.24 -20.24 -21.16
C GLU A 73 -27.85 -19.60 -21.19
N VAL A 74 -27.75 -18.39 -21.77
CA VAL A 74 -26.52 -17.61 -21.82
C VAL A 74 -26.19 -17.05 -20.43
N GLU A 75 -27.20 -16.57 -19.70
CA GLU A 75 -27.08 -16.07 -18.32
C GLU A 75 -26.43 -17.10 -17.39
N ASP A 76 -26.92 -18.35 -17.39
CA ASP A 76 -26.37 -19.44 -16.59
C ASP A 76 -24.93 -19.76 -17.01
N ARG A 77 -24.65 -19.76 -18.32
CA ARG A 77 -23.32 -20.08 -18.84
C ARG A 77 -22.29 -19.01 -18.47
N ILE A 78 -22.67 -17.73 -18.49
CA ILE A 78 -21.83 -16.60 -18.06
C ILE A 78 -21.65 -16.62 -16.54
N SER A 79 -22.73 -16.84 -15.77
CA SER A 79 -22.69 -16.89 -14.29
C SER A 79 -21.72 -17.95 -13.76
N ASN A 80 -21.56 -19.06 -14.48
CA ASN A 80 -20.72 -20.18 -14.08
C ASN A 80 -19.22 -19.98 -14.42
N LEU A 81 -18.85 -18.91 -15.11
CA LEU A 81 -17.44 -18.60 -15.40
C LEU A 81 -16.70 -18.14 -14.14
N GLU A 82 -15.54 -18.74 -13.90
CA GLU A 82 -14.69 -18.35 -12.78
C GLU A 82 -14.19 -16.90 -12.95
N GLY A 83 -14.50 -16.04 -11.98
CA GLY A 83 -14.14 -14.62 -11.99
C GLY A 83 -15.27 -13.67 -12.39
N VAL A 84 -16.45 -14.19 -12.76
CA VAL A 84 -17.65 -13.35 -12.92
C VAL A 84 -18.27 -13.06 -11.54
N VAL A 85 -18.50 -11.78 -11.24
CA VAL A 85 -19.12 -11.31 -10.00
C VAL A 85 -20.63 -11.19 -10.17
N SER A 86 -21.07 -10.66 -11.31
CA SER A 86 -22.47 -10.50 -11.66
C SER A 86 -22.61 -10.39 -13.18
N ASN A 87 -23.75 -10.84 -13.70
CA ASN A 87 -24.24 -10.42 -15.00
C ASN A 87 -25.62 -9.77 -14.81
N THR A 88 -25.92 -8.79 -15.66
CA THR A 88 -27.20 -8.10 -15.65
C THR A 88 -27.71 -8.07 -17.08
N PHE A 89 -28.89 -8.65 -17.31
CA PHE A 89 -29.57 -8.55 -18.59
C PHE A 89 -30.09 -7.12 -18.80
N VAL A 90 -29.84 -6.57 -19.98
CA VAL A 90 -30.32 -5.27 -20.41
C VAL A 90 -31.02 -5.49 -21.75
N SER A 91 -32.33 -5.24 -21.78
CA SER A 91 -33.10 -5.33 -23.03
C SER A 91 -32.64 -4.25 -24.01
N LYS A 92 -32.85 -4.46 -25.30
CA LYS A 92 -32.57 -3.44 -26.31
C LYS A 92 -33.32 -2.13 -26.05
N GLU A 93 -34.52 -2.19 -25.48
CA GLU A 93 -35.28 -1.00 -25.08
C GLU A 93 -34.60 -0.25 -23.93
N ASP A 94 -34.21 -0.97 -22.86
CA ASP A 94 -33.51 -0.38 -21.70
C ASP A 94 -32.13 0.16 -22.11
N GLY A 95 -31.43 -0.53 -23.02
CA GLY A 95 -30.14 -0.10 -23.54
C GLY A 95 -30.21 1.21 -24.32
N LEU A 96 -31.30 1.41 -25.08
CA LEU A 96 -31.55 2.68 -25.79
C LEU A 96 -31.83 3.82 -24.81
N GLU A 97 -32.57 3.56 -23.73
CA GLU A 97 -32.84 4.53 -22.69
C GLU A 97 -31.55 4.94 -21.93
N ASP A 98 -30.72 3.97 -21.54
CA ASP A 98 -29.42 4.22 -20.91
C ASP A 98 -28.49 5.06 -21.83
N PHE A 99 -28.48 4.76 -23.12
CA PHE A 99 -27.71 5.52 -24.10
C PHE A 99 -28.23 6.96 -24.25
N ALA A 100 -29.55 7.15 -24.25
CA ALA A 100 -30.19 8.45 -24.29
C ALA A 100 -29.86 9.31 -23.07
N GLN A 101 -29.84 8.70 -21.89
CA GLN A 101 -29.44 9.39 -20.65
C GLN A 101 -27.97 9.80 -20.68
N THR A 102 -27.09 8.95 -21.22
CA THR A 102 -25.65 9.23 -21.32
C THR A 102 -25.33 10.36 -22.30
N MET A 103 -26.07 10.46 -23.40
CA MET A 103 -25.93 11.54 -24.39
C MET A 103 -26.52 12.88 -23.92
N GLY A 104 -27.36 12.89 -22.90
CA GLY A 104 -27.95 14.11 -22.30
C GLY A 104 -29.04 14.78 -23.14
N ASP A 105 -29.38 14.22 -24.31
CA ASP A 105 -30.48 14.68 -25.15
C ASP A 105 -31.29 13.49 -25.71
N PRO A 106 -32.34 13.06 -24.98
CA PRO A 106 -33.20 11.95 -25.39
C PRO A 106 -33.95 12.21 -26.71
N SER A 107 -34.07 13.48 -27.13
CA SER A 107 -34.85 13.83 -28.32
C SER A 107 -34.18 13.37 -29.62
N LEU A 108 -32.86 13.15 -29.60
CA LEU A 108 -32.07 12.70 -30.75
C LEU A 108 -32.25 11.21 -31.09
N LEU A 109 -32.86 10.43 -30.18
CA LEU A 109 -32.97 8.97 -30.31
C LEU A 109 -34.41 8.48 -30.47
N ARG A 110 -35.40 9.39 -30.48
CA ARG A 110 -36.83 9.03 -30.57
C ARG A 110 -37.19 8.29 -31.86
N ASP A 111 -36.47 8.56 -32.94
CA ASP A 111 -36.68 7.90 -34.24
C ASP A 111 -36.17 6.43 -34.24
N LEU A 112 -35.38 6.06 -33.23
CA LEU A 112 -34.82 4.71 -33.03
C LEU A 112 -35.62 3.90 -31.99
N GLU A 113 -36.73 4.41 -31.48
CA GLU A 113 -37.60 3.66 -30.56
C GLU A 113 -38.44 2.59 -31.30
N GLY A 114 -38.83 1.53 -30.58
CA GLY A 114 -39.72 0.49 -31.12
C GLY A 114 -39.07 -0.37 -32.20
N GLU A 115 -39.76 -0.55 -33.33
CA GLU A 115 -39.28 -1.43 -34.42
C GLU A 115 -38.03 -0.91 -35.15
N ASN A 116 -37.67 0.36 -34.94
CA ASN A 116 -36.48 0.97 -35.53
C ASN A 116 -35.22 0.84 -34.66
N ASN A 117 -35.31 0.19 -33.50
CA ASN A 117 -34.20 0.07 -32.56
C ASN A 117 -33.09 -0.84 -33.14
N PRO A 118 -31.90 -0.30 -33.46
CA PRO A 118 -30.81 -1.07 -34.03
C PRO A 118 -30.02 -1.83 -32.96
N LEU A 119 -30.30 -1.64 -31.66
CA LEU A 119 -29.55 -2.26 -30.57
C LEU A 119 -30.02 -3.71 -30.34
N PRO A 120 -29.09 -4.66 -30.15
CA PRO A 120 -29.42 -5.99 -29.68
C PRO A 120 -29.57 -6.01 -28.14
N ASP A 121 -30.18 -7.08 -27.63
CA ASP A 121 -30.17 -7.37 -26.20
C ASP A 121 -28.73 -7.64 -25.73
N LEU A 122 -28.38 -7.22 -24.51
CA LEU A 122 -27.02 -7.40 -23.98
C LEU A 122 -26.99 -7.84 -22.53
N PHE A 123 -25.89 -8.48 -22.14
CA PHE A 123 -25.52 -8.67 -20.74
C PHE A 123 -24.38 -7.74 -20.35
N ARG A 124 -24.54 -6.99 -19.25
CA ARG A 124 -23.42 -6.31 -18.58
C ARG A 124 -22.81 -7.26 -17.57
N VAL A 125 -21.58 -7.68 -17.81
CA VAL A 125 -20.85 -8.65 -16.99
C VAL A 125 -19.75 -7.93 -16.22
N ARG A 126 -19.77 -8.06 -14.90
CA ARG A 126 -18.74 -7.54 -14.01
C ARG A 126 -17.78 -8.66 -13.62
N ILE A 127 -16.49 -8.39 -13.75
CA ILE A 127 -15.43 -9.35 -13.46
C ILE A 127 -14.70 -8.92 -12.19
N SER A 128 -14.34 -9.90 -11.35
CA SER A 128 -13.68 -9.66 -10.06
C SER A 128 -12.23 -9.19 -10.21
N ASP A 129 -11.57 -9.66 -11.27
CA ASP A 129 -10.16 -9.44 -11.53
C ASP A 129 -9.97 -8.75 -12.88
N PRO A 130 -9.60 -7.47 -12.89
CA PRO A 130 -9.34 -6.69 -14.09
C PRO A 130 -8.31 -7.34 -15.03
N GLU A 131 -7.34 -8.09 -14.50
CA GLU A 131 -6.33 -8.78 -15.32
C GLU A 131 -6.92 -9.94 -16.13
N LYS A 132 -8.08 -10.47 -15.72
CA LYS A 132 -8.77 -11.59 -16.38
C LYS A 132 -9.82 -11.15 -17.38
N VAL A 133 -10.11 -9.85 -17.48
CA VAL A 133 -11.17 -9.29 -18.34
C VAL A 133 -11.00 -9.74 -19.78
N ASP A 134 -9.82 -9.54 -20.36
CA ASP A 134 -9.53 -9.91 -21.75
C ASP A 134 -9.64 -11.44 -21.98
N GLY A 135 -9.18 -12.25 -21.04
CA GLY A 135 -9.30 -13.71 -21.12
C GLY A 135 -10.74 -14.20 -21.08
N ILE A 136 -11.55 -13.65 -20.17
CA ILE A 136 -12.98 -14.00 -20.04
C ILE A 136 -13.78 -13.46 -21.23
N ALA A 137 -13.51 -12.24 -21.68
CA ALA A 137 -14.13 -11.65 -22.86
C ALA A 137 -13.98 -12.55 -24.09
N ARG A 138 -12.76 -13.04 -24.35
CA ARG A 138 -12.48 -13.95 -25.47
C ARG A 138 -13.15 -15.32 -25.34
N VAL A 139 -13.42 -15.80 -24.13
CA VAL A 139 -14.19 -17.03 -23.91
C VAL A 139 -15.66 -16.80 -24.24
N ILE A 140 -16.23 -15.69 -23.78
CA ILE A 140 -17.64 -15.33 -24.02
C ILE A 140 -17.88 -15.05 -25.51
N GLU A 141 -16.94 -14.38 -26.19
CA GLU A 141 -17.01 -14.11 -27.63
C GLU A 141 -17.04 -15.41 -28.47
N GLY A 142 -16.54 -16.53 -27.92
CA GLY A 142 -16.60 -17.84 -28.57
C GLY A 142 -17.97 -18.52 -28.48
N TYR A 143 -18.95 -17.97 -27.76
CA TYR A 143 -20.28 -18.55 -27.64
C TYR A 143 -21.11 -18.31 -28.92
N PRO A 144 -21.78 -19.34 -29.48
CA PRO A 144 -22.57 -19.18 -30.70
C PRO A 144 -23.79 -18.25 -30.53
N GLU A 145 -24.21 -18.03 -29.29
CA GLU A 145 -25.33 -17.14 -28.94
C GLU A 145 -24.93 -15.66 -28.86
N VAL A 146 -23.63 -15.36 -28.86
CA VAL A 146 -23.06 -14.01 -28.73
C VAL A 146 -22.73 -13.44 -30.11
N GLU A 147 -23.12 -12.20 -30.36
CA GLU A 147 -22.80 -11.47 -31.60
C GLU A 147 -21.45 -10.76 -31.47
N MET A 148 -21.26 -10.02 -30.37
CA MET A 148 -20.06 -9.24 -30.11
C MET A 148 -19.87 -9.05 -28.61
N VAL A 149 -18.60 -8.97 -28.19
CA VAL A 149 -18.24 -8.59 -26.82
C VAL A 149 -17.48 -7.26 -26.89
N ASP A 150 -18.00 -6.24 -26.24
CA ASP A 150 -17.34 -4.94 -26.09
C ASP A 150 -17.06 -4.66 -24.62
N TYR A 151 -15.79 -4.47 -24.30
CA TYR A 151 -15.33 -4.09 -22.97
C TYR A 151 -14.36 -2.89 -23.03
N GLY A 152 -14.32 -2.19 -24.17
CA GLY A 152 -13.37 -1.11 -24.40
C GLY A 152 -11.93 -1.60 -24.31
N GLU A 153 -11.58 -2.65 -25.07
CA GLU A 153 -10.26 -3.32 -25.05
C GLU A 153 -9.08 -2.33 -25.02
N GLU A 154 -9.07 -1.31 -25.89
CA GLU A 154 -7.98 -0.33 -25.92
C GLU A 154 -7.90 0.49 -24.62
N LEU A 155 -9.05 0.88 -24.06
CA LEU A 155 -9.10 1.64 -22.80
C LEU A 155 -8.63 0.79 -21.63
N VAL A 156 -9.12 -0.45 -21.53
CA VAL A 156 -8.71 -1.40 -20.48
C VAL A 156 -7.23 -1.73 -20.60
N ALA A 157 -6.74 -2.06 -21.80
CA ALA A 157 -5.32 -2.31 -22.04
C ALA A 157 -4.45 -1.09 -21.69
N ARG A 158 -4.91 0.12 -22.01
CA ARG A 158 -4.21 1.37 -21.64
C ARG A 158 -4.22 1.59 -20.13
N LEU A 159 -5.33 1.34 -19.45
CA LEU A 159 -5.42 1.41 -17.98
C LEU A 159 -4.44 0.43 -17.33
N MET A 160 -4.45 -0.84 -17.75
CA MET A 160 -3.51 -1.86 -17.24
C MET A 160 -2.04 -1.49 -17.47
N GLN A 161 -1.71 -0.92 -18.64
CA GLN A 161 -0.37 -0.42 -18.91
C GLN A 161 0.03 0.74 -18.00
N ILE A 162 -0.91 1.64 -17.66
CA ILE A 162 -0.67 2.74 -16.74
C ILE A 162 -0.49 2.19 -15.31
N THR A 163 -1.39 1.30 -14.86
CA THR A 163 -1.31 0.64 -13.55
C THR A 163 0.02 -0.07 -13.36
N SER A 164 0.44 -0.91 -14.31
CA SER A 164 1.70 -1.65 -14.23
C SER A 164 2.94 -0.73 -14.19
N ARG A 165 2.92 0.38 -14.95
CA ARG A 165 3.98 1.40 -14.89
C ARG A 165 4.00 2.11 -13.55
N LEU A 166 2.84 2.52 -13.01
CA LEU A 166 2.74 3.15 -11.70
C LEU A 166 3.25 2.22 -10.59
N ASN A 167 2.83 0.95 -10.60
CA ASN A 167 3.31 -0.05 -9.65
C ASN A 167 4.84 -0.21 -9.71
N SER A 168 5.41 -0.25 -10.92
CA SER A 168 6.85 -0.32 -11.10
C SER A 168 7.56 0.92 -10.55
N ILE A 169 7.02 2.12 -10.78
CA ILE A 169 7.54 3.38 -10.25
C ILE A 169 7.48 3.38 -8.72
N PHE A 170 6.32 3.07 -8.12
CA PHE A 170 6.18 3.01 -6.66
C PHE A 170 7.11 1.98 -6.03
N LEU A 171 7.35 0.84 -6.68
CA LEU A 171 8.31 -0.15 -6.21
C LEU A 171 9.73 0.42 -6.18
N ILE A 172 10.19 1.05 -7.27
CA ILE A 172 11.54 1.65 -7.36
C ILE A 172 11.71 2.75 -6.31
N PHE A 173 10.73 3.65 -6.19
CA PHE A 173 10.75 4.71 -5.18
C PHE A 173 10.69 4.15 -3.76
N GLY A 174 9.85 3.14 -3.50
CA GLY A 174 9.72 2.50 -2.20
C GLY A 174 11.01 1.83 -1.74
N VAL A 175 11.66 1.08 -2.62
CA VAL A 175 12.98 0.49 -2.35
C VAL A 175 14.03 1.57 -2.10
N SER A 176 14.03 2.65 -2.90
CA SER A 176 14.98 3.75 -2.74
C SER A 176 14.81 4.48 -1.40
N ILE A 177 13.57 4.78 -1.00
CA ILE A 177 13.25 5.41 0.29
C ILE A 177 13.60 4.47 1.44
N ALA A 178 13.30 3.18 1.33
CA ALA A 178 13.65 2.20 2.35
C ALA A 178 15.16 2.09 2.55
N LEU A 179 15.94 2.00 1.46
CA LEU A 179 17.40 2.02 1.51
C LEU A 179 17.94 3.33 2.07
N GLY A 180 17.36 4.46 1.67
CA GLY A 180 17.68 5.78 2.22
C GLY A 180 17.44 5.84 3.73
N ALA A 181 16.31 5.33 4.20
CA ALA A 181 15.99 5.28 5.61
C ALA A 181 16.98 4.40 6.40
N VAL A 182 17.30 3.21 5.90
CA VAL A 182 18.34 2.34 6.50
C VAL A 182 19.68 3.08 6.58
N PHE A 183 20.09 3.71 5.48
CA PHE A 183 21.35 4.44 5.41
C PHE A 183 21.40 5.60 6.41
N LEU A 184 20.33 6.39 6.51
CA LEU A 184 20.20 7.48 7.47
C LEU A 184 20.27 6.95 8.91
N ILE A 185 19.47 5.93 9.25
CA ILE A 185 19.44 5.33 10.59
C ILE A 185 20.84 4.83 10.99
N VAL A 186 21.50 4.07 10.12
CA VAL A 186 22.84 3.55 10.39
C VAL A 186 23.85 4.68 10.61
N ASN A 187 23.78 5.75 9.82
CA ASN A 187 24.69 6.90 9.97
C ASN A 187 24.43 7.70 11.23
N ILE A 188 23.16 7.95 11.58
CA ILE A 188 22.77 8.64 12.81
C ILE A 188 23.29 7.86 14.03
N ILE A 189 23.09 6.54 14.04
CA ILE A 189 23.56 5.70 15.14
C ILE A 189 25.07 5.66 15.20
N ARG A 190 25.76 5.60 14.05
CA ARG A 190 27.22 5.70 14.01
C ARG A 190 27.71 6.99 14.67
N LEU A 191 27.14 8.13 14.29
CA LEU A 191 27.50 9.43 14.86
C LEU A 191 27.22 9.47 16.37
N SER A 192 26.10 8.92 16.82
CA SER A 192 25.75 8.82 18.24
C SER A 192 26.75 7.96 19.03
N VAL A 193 27.21 6.84 18.45
CA VAL A 193 28.25 5.99 19.05
C VAL A 193 29.61 6.70 19.09
N VAL A 194 29.98 7.42 18.02
CA VAL A 194 31.25 8.21 17.99
C VAL A 194 31.25 9.27 19.07
N ALA A 195 30.13 9.96 19.29
CA ALA A 195 30.00 10.96 20.35
C ALA A 195 30.22 10.38 21.76
N ARG A 196 30.20 9.06 21.92
CA ARG A 196 30.43 8.33 23.17
C ARG A 196 31.66 7.42 23.14
N GLN A 197 32.59 7.66 22.22
CA GLN A 197 33.81 6.86 22.08
C GLN A 197 34.68 6.83 23.35
N ASP A 198 34.64 7.88 24.17
CA ASP A 198 35.41 7.96 25.40
C ASP A 198 34.88 6.97 26.46
N GLU A 199 33.56 6.81 26.55
CA GLU A 199 32.93 5.80 27.43
C GLU A 199 33.34 4.38 27.03
N VAL A 200 33.38 4.11 25.72
CA VAL A 200 33.83 2.83 25.15
C VAL A 200 35.29 2.58 25.50
N SER A 201 36.13 3.62 25.40
CA SER A 201 37.57 3.54 25.70
C SER A 201 37.83 3.24 27.17
N VAL A 202 37.14 3.92 28.09
CA VAL A 202 37.23 3.66 29.54
C VAL A 202 36.86 2.20 29.86
N MET A 203 35.75 1.69 29.30
CA MET A 203 35.36 0.29 29.50
C MET A 203 36.41 -0.71 28.97
N LYS A 204 37.02 -0.41 27.82
CA LYS A 204 38.12 -1.21 27.25
C LYS A 204 39.35 -1.22 28.16
N TYR A 205 39.76 -0.08 28.70
CA TYR A 205 40.90 0.01 29.63
C TYR A 205 40.67 -0.71 30.96
N MET A 206 39.42 -0.84 31.39
CA MET A 206 39.03 -1.64 32.56
C MET A 206 38.98 -3.16 32.27
N GLY A 207 39.37 -3.62 31.08
CA GLY A 207 39.39 -5.03 30.71
C GLY A 207 38.03 -5.62 30.36
N ALA A 208 37.02 -4.80 30.05
CA ALA A 208 35.70 -5.30 29.66
C ALA A 208 35.77 -6.07 28.33
N SER A 209 35.10 -7.23 28.27
CA SER A 209 35.03 -8.02 27.04
C SER A 209 34.27 -7.29 25.92
N ASN A 210 34.64 -7.54 24.66
CA ASN A 210 33.97 -6.94 23.49
C ASN A 210 32.45 -7.18 23.48
N GLY A 211 31.98 -8.33 23.99
CA GLY A 211 30.55 -8.64 24.09
C GLY A 211 29.84 -7.84 25.19
N TYR A 212 30.51 -7.64 26.33
CA TYR A 212 30.00 -6.81 27.43
C TYR A 212 29.85 -5.34 27.01
N ILE A 213 30.73 -4.85 26.14
CA ILE A 213 30.61 -3.49 25.58
C ILE A 213 29.53 -3.44 24.49
N ARG A 214 29.42 -4.44 23.61
CA ARG A 214 28.44 -4.43 22.50
C ARG A 214 26.99 -4.44 22.95
N PHE A 215 26.67 -5.26 23.95
CA PHE A 215 25.29 -5.56 24.28
C PHE A 215 24.50 -4.34 24.80
N PRO A 216 25.04 -3.48 25.69
CA PRO A 216 24.36 -2.26 26.12
C PRO A 216 24.01 -1.30 24.98
N PHE A 217 24.93 -1.13 24.01
CA PHE A 217 24.71 -0.25 22.86
C PHE A 217 23.73 -0.83 21.85
N LEU A 218 23.72 -2.15 21.67
CA LEU A 218 22.71 -2.84 20.86
C LEU A 218 21.30 -2.56 21.42
N LEU A 219 21.11 -2.76 22.72
CA LEU A 219 19.83 -2.48 23.39
C LEU A 219 19.47 -1.01 23.33
N GLU A 220 20.44 -0.11 23.52
CA GLU A 220 20.21 1.32 23.40
C GLU A 220 19.72 1.70 22.00
N GLY A 221 20.36 1.18 20.94
CA GLY A 221 19.92 1.38 19.56
C GLY A 221 18.49 0.87 19.32
N MET A 222 18.15 -0.31 19.85
CA MET A 222 16.79 -0.85 19.76
C MET A 222 15.76 0.03 20.47
N VAL A 223 16.07 0.55 21.67
CA VAL A 223 15.18 1.44 22.42
C VAL A 223 14.99 2.76 21.66
N LEU A 224 16.06 3.36 21.14
CA LEU A 224 15.98 4.59 20.34
C LEU A 224 15.16 4.37 19.07
N GLY A 225 15.34 3.23 18.39
CA GLY A 225 14.55 2.84 17.24
C GLY A 225 13.07 2.66 17.57
N TRP A 226 12.76 1.97 18.66
CA TRP A 226 11.39 1.75 19.11
C TRP A 226 10.68 3.05 19.48
N VAL A 227 11.33 3.92 20.26
CA VAL A 227 10.79 5.24 20.62
C VAL A 227 10.60 6.11 19.37
N GLY A 228 11.62 6.20 18.51
CA GLY A 228 11.54 6.98 17.27
C GLY A 228 10.41 6.50 16.36
N THR A 229 10.25 5.19 16.20
CA THR A 229 9.16 4.64 15.38
C THR A 229 7.79 4.87 16.01
N THR A 230 7.68 4.74 17.33
CA THR A 230 6.42 5.01 18.04
C THR A 230 5.98 6.46 17.82
N VAL A 231 6.92 7.42 17.95
CA VAL A 231 6.66 8.83 17.66
C VAL A 231 6.26 9.02 16.19
N ALA A 232 6.97 8.39 15.25
CA ALA A 232 6.63 8.46 13.83
C ALA A 232 5.20 7.98 13.54
N ILE A 233 4.78 6.86 14.15
CA ILE A 233 3.43 6.31 13.97
C ILE A 233 2.37 7.21 14.57
N ILE A 234 2.60 7.80 15.74
CA ILE A 234 1.67 8.76 16.33
C ILE A 234 1.49 9.96 15.39
N VAL A 235 2.60 10.54 14.91
CA VAL A 235 2.57 11.68 13.98
C VAL A 235 1.87 11.31 12.67
N LEU A 236 2.21 10.16 12.08
CA LEU A 236 1.56 9.67 10.86
C LEU A 236 0.08 9.42 11.07
N GLY A 237 -0.32 8.80 12.18
CA GLY A 237 -1.72 8.54 12.50
C GLY A 237 -2.53 9.83 12.66
N LEU A 238 -1.97 10.86 13.29
CA LEU A 238 -2.62 12.16 13.42
C LEU A 238 -2.76 12.86 12.07
N ILE A 239 -1.68 12.91 11.28
CA ILE A 239 -1.71 13.53 9.94
C ILE A 239 -2.67 12.78 9.03
N TYR A 240 -2.57 11.45 8.98
CA TYR A 240 -3.43 10.61 8.15
C TYR A 240 -4.90 10.73 8.55
N GLY A 241 -5.20 10.71 9.86
CA GLY A 241 -6.57 10.89 10.35
C GLY A 241 -7.17 12.24 9.97
N GLN A 242 -6.39 13.33 10.06
CA GLN A 242 -6.85 14.64 9.60
C GLN A 242 -7.11 14.66 8.10
N VAL A 243 -6.14 14.21 7.29
CA VAL A 243 -6.27 14.17 5.82
C VAL A 243 -7.47 13.31 5.39
N ALA A 244 -7.61 12.11 5.96
CA ALA A 244 -8.73 11.22 5.66
C ALA A 244 -10.08 11.87 6.03
N SER A 245 -10.17 12.50 7.20
CA SER A 245 -11.41 13.16 7.63
C SER A 245 -11.81 14.33 6.73
N SER A 246 -10.86 15.13 6.25
CA SER A 246 -11.14 16.24 5.34
C SER A 246 -11.62 15.73 3.97
N LEU A 247 -10.99 14.70 3.43
CA LEU A 247 -11.39 14.11 2.14
C LEU A 247 -12.79 13.49 2.20
N THR A 248 -13.20 12.97 3.37
CA THR A 248 -14.55 12.40 3.56
C THR A 248 -15.66 13.43 3.76
N GLN A 249 -15.34 14.69 4.06
CA GLN A 249 -16.35 15.74 4.27
C GLN A 249 -16.69 16.52 2.99
N ASP A 250 -15.83 16.45 1.98
CA ASP A 250 -15.99 17.16 0.71
C ASP A 250 -16.73 16.31 -0.35
N ALA A 251 -17.24 16.98 -1.40
CA ALA A 251 -17.83 16.35 -2.58
C ALA A 251 -16.88 15.40 -3.34
N LEU A 252 -15.60 15.37 -2.97
CA LEU A 252 -14.56 14.46 -3.48
C LEU A 252 -14.74 13.01 -3.00
N THR A 253 -15.61 12.77 -2.02
CA THR A 253 -16.00 11.43 -1.54
C THR A 253 -16.47 10.48 -2.64
N LEU A 254 -17.07 11.01 -3.71
CA LEU A 254 -17.53 10.22 -4.86
C LEU A 254 -16.37 9.78 -5.78
N LEU A 255 -15.22 10.46 -5.72
CA LEU A 255 -14.07 10.19 -6.59
C LEU A 255 -12.95 9.45 -5.88
N PHE A 256 -12.84 9.58 -4.56
CA PHE A 256 -11.74 8.98 -3.81
C PHE A 256 -12.15 8.69 -2.37
N GLN A 257 -12.06 7.41 -1.97
CA GLN A 257 -12.25 6.98 -0.59
C GLN A 257 -10.90 6.59 0.03
N PRO A 258 -10.40 7.32 1.03
CA PRO A 258 -9.17 6.94 1.72
C PRO A 258 -9.36 5.62 2.48
N VAL A 259 -8.33 4.79 2.49
CA VAL A 259 -8.36 3.49 3.19
C VAL A 259 -8.36 3.70 4.70
N THR A 260 -9.53 3.57 5.31
CA THR A 260 -9.71 3.70 6.77
C THR A 260 -9.68 2.36 7.51
N ASP A 261 -9.65 1.24 6.77
CA ASP A 261 -9.62 -0.10 7.33
C ASP A 261 -8.35 -0.37 8.14
N MET A 262 -8.53 -0.53 9.45
CA MET A 262 -7.42 -0.81 10.37
C MET A 262 -6.70 -2.12 10.03
N SER A 263 -7.39 -3.11 9.44
CA SER A 263 -6.79 -4.37 9.00
C SER A 263 -5.71 -4.18 7.94
N ARG A 264 -5.85 -3.16 7.07
CA ARG A 264 -4.91 -2.81 6.01
C ARG A 264 -3.81 -1.86 6.51
N LEU A 265 -4.11 -0.98 7.47
CA LEU A 265 -3.15 -0.04 8.04
C LEU A 265 -2.22 -0.68 9.08
N LEU A 266 -2.71 -1.62 9.87
CA LEU A 266 -1.99 -2.23 10.99
C LEU A 266 -0.69 -2.96 10.57
N PRO A 267 -0.65 -3.72 9.45
CA PRO A 267 0.58 -4.33 8.95
C PRO A 267 1.68 -3.30 8.65
N ILE A 268 1.33 -2.11 8.14
CA ILE A 268 2.29 -1.04 7.86
C ILE A 268 2.88 -0.51 9.18
N PHE A 269 2.04 -0.18 10.17
CA PHE A 269 2.51 0.33 11.45
C PHE A 269 3.36 -0.69 12.22
N VAL A 270 2.92 -1.95 12.26
CA VAL A 270 3.69 -3.03 12.89
C VAL A 270 5.01 -3.24 12.14
N GLY A 271 4.97 -3.25 10.80
CA GLY A 271 6.15 -3.34 9.94
C GLY A 271 7.16 -2.23 10.23
N LEU A 272 6.71 -0.98 10.41
CA LEU A 272 7.57 0.13 10.79
C LEU A 272 8.21 -0.10 12.16
N ILE A 273 7.46 -0.50 13.19
CA ILE A 273 8.02 -0.75 14.54
C ILE A 273 9.11 -1.82 14.49
N VAL A 274 8.83 -2.92 13.81
CA VAL A 274 9.77 -4.04 13.68
C VAL A 274 11.00 -3.59 12.89
N ALA A 275 10.81 -2.96 11.73
CA ALA A 275 11.90 -2.48 10.89
C ALA A 275 12.76 -1.44 11.63
N GLY A 276 12.16 -0.41 12.21
CA GLY A 276 12.86 0.65 12.93
C GLY A 276 13.66 0.15 14.13
N THR A 277 13.08 -0.77 14.91
CA THR A 277 13.77 -1.38 16.07
C THR A 277 14.95 -2.25 15.62
N LEU A 278 14.75 -3.12 14.62
CA LEU A 278 15.79 -4.03 14.12
C LEU A 278 16.91 -3.29 13.40
N MET A 279 16.57 -2.36 12.49
CA MET A 279 17.54 -1.54 11.77
C MET A 279 18.39 -0.72 12.73
N SER A 280 17.78 -0.17 13.78
CA SER A 280 18.52 0.61 14.78
C SER A 280 19.44 -0.24 15.63
N GLY A 281 18.96 -1.40 16.10
CA GLY A 281 19.81 -2.37 16.80
C GLY A 281 20.99 -2.83 15.93
N PHE A 282 20.72 -3.20 14.69
CA PHE A 282 21.74 -3.68 13.75
C PHE A 282 22.76 -2.59 13.39
N GLY A 283 22.30 -1.36 13.17
CA GLY A 283 23.16 -0.19 12.94
C GLY A 283 24.11 0.08 14.11
N SER A 284 23.64 -0.10 15.34
CA SER A 284 24.45 0.02 16.57
C SER A 284 25.52 -1.08 16.63
N PHE A 285 25.12 -2.32 16.36
CA PHE A 285 26.04 -3.47 16.36
C PHE A 285 27.18 -3.31 15.36
N ILE A 286 26.88 -2.87 14.13
CA ILE A 286 27.89 -2.61 13.10
C ILE A 286 28.83 -1.48 13.51
N SER A 287 28.27 -0.38 14.02
CA SER A 287 29.04 0.83 14.32
C SER A 287 30.11 0.58 15.39
N ILE A 288 29.79 -0.19 16.42
CA ILE A 288 30.70 -0.43 17.54
C ILE A 288 31.83 -1.42 17.21
N ARG A 289 31.66 -2.27 16.18
CA ARG A 289 32.66 -3.28 15.78
C ARG A 289 34.00 -2.63 15.44
N LYS A 290 33.99 -1.45 14.81
CA LYS A 290 35.20 -0.72 14.39
C LYS A 290 35.99 -0.19 15.60
N TYR A 291 35.32 0.25 16.65
CA TYR A 291 35.93 0.85 17.85
C TYR A 291 36.42 -0.18 18.89
N LEU A 292 36.13 -1.46 18.67
CA LEU A 292 36.58 -2.55 19.54
C LEU A 292 37.89 -3.21 19.06
N ARG A 293 38.38 -2.84 17.87
CA ARG A 293 39.73 -3.19 17.40
C ARG A 293 40.74 -2.21 17.99
N VAL A 294 41.05 -2.43 19.25
CA VAL A 294 42.27 -1.96 19.93
C VAL A 294 42.90 -3.19 20.55
#